data_AF-A0A6N6KNX3-F1
#
_entry.id   AF-A0A6N6KNX3-F1
#
_cell.length_a   1.000
_cell.length_b   1.000
_cell.length_c   1.000
_cell.angle_alpha   90.00
_cell.angle_beta   90.00
_cell.angle_gamma   90.00
#
_symmetry.space_group_name_H-M   'P 1'
#
loop_
_entity.id
_entity.type
_entity.pdbx_description
1 polymer ?
#
loop_
_entity_poly.entity_id
_entity_poly.type
_entity_poly.pdbx_seq_one_letter_code
_entity_poly.pdbx_strand_id
1 'polypeptide(L)'
;MNPEQHKKLSILWHNQLELIRWKLRERNDNSYSVQVVKPSLNISIIISCCSVIEGYLFTVIKDHLFIAGHKNNKENDNTQLLDRVLLDYSEQLENATWGRYLKIFETITGYSISKGIESNIFKAVAIMFQYRNQLAHGNEIEITFIENGGPGEIKPTSKYFKILKYGEEKKLIKVDYDNHNFDILTNQFIDHFYEKTKQFIIEVNEMFPPELRSILTADLFAIINDKKHL
;
A
#
# COMPACT_ATOMS: atom_id res chain seq x y z
N MET A 1 21.83 13.38 -2.46
CA MET A 1 21.99 11.92 -2.66
C MET A 1 22.65 11.72 -4.01
N ASN A 2 23.68 10.87 -4.13
CA ASN A 2 24.31 10.65 -5.45
C ASN A 2 23.40 9.75 -6.33
N PRO A 3 23.54 9.76 -7.67
CA PRO A 3 22.73 8.93 -8.57
C PRO A 3 22.79 7.42 -8.26
N GLU A 4 23.90 6.91 -7.71
CA GLU A 4 24.02 5.51 -7.30
C GLU A 4 23.16 5.15 -6.09
N GLN A 5 23.03 6.04 -5.10
CA GLN A 5 22.16 5.86 -3.94
C GLN A 5 20.68 5.86 -4.35
N HIS A 6 20.31 6.68 -5.33
CA HIS A 6 18.98 6.67 -5.96
C HIS A 6 18.66 5.31 -6.58
N LYS A 7 19.58 4.80 -7.41
CA LYS A 7 19.45 3.48 -8.06
C LYS A 7 19.36 2.33 -7.05
N LYS A 8 19.96 2.46 -5.87
CA LYS A 8 19.87 1.44 -4.81
C LYS A 8 18.49 1.38 -4.14
N LEU A 9 17.82 2.53 -3.99
CA LEU A 9 16.47 2.57 -3.39
C LEU A 9 15.40 2.04 -4.33
N SER A 10 15.50 2.29 -5.63
CA SER A 10 14.58 1.71 -6.62
C SER A 10 14.64 0.17 -6.65
N ILE A 11 15.84 -0.40 -6.47
CA ILE A 11 16.06 -1.85 -6.37
C ILE A 11 15.35 -2.47 -5.16
N LEU A 12 15.23 -1.75 -4.03
CA LEU A 12 14.58 -2.29 -2.83
C LEU A 12 13.10 -2.60 -3.09
N TRP A 13 12.36 -1.63 -3.63
CA TRP A 13 10.93 -1.78 -3.90
C TRP A 13 10.67 -2.76 -5.05
N HIS A 14 11.57 -2.78 -6.04
CA HIS A 14 11.61 -3.80 -7.08
C HIS A 14 11.68 -5.22 -6.48
N ASN A 15 12.66 -5.47 -5.61
CA ASN A 15 12.82 -6.77 -4.96
C ASN A 15 11.61 -7.15 -4.10
N GLN A 16 10.96 -6.18 -3.45
CA GLN A 16 9.76 -6.44 -2.67
C GLN A 16 8.57 -6.85 -3.54
N LEU A 17 8.41 -6.25 -4.73
CA LEU A 17 7.39 -6.68 -5.70
C LEU A 17 7.65 -8.10 -6.22
N GLU A 18 8.90 -8.44 -6.50
CA GLU A 18 9.28 -9.80 -6.90
C GLU A 18 9.05 -10.83 -5.79
N LEU A 19 9.33 -10.44 -4.53
CA LEU A 19 9.00 -11.27 -3.38
C LEU A 19 7.48 -11.49 -3.26
N ILE A 20 6.65 -10.47 -3.51
CA ILE A 20 5.20 -10.64 -3.55
C ILE A 20 4.80 -11.61 -4.66
N ARG A 21 5.35 -11.47 -5.87
CA ARG A 21 5.10 -12.39 -6.99
C ARG A 21 5.46 -13.82 -6.66
N TRP A 22 6.60 -14.03 -6.00
CA TRP A 22 6.99 -15.35 -5.52
C TRP A 22 5.95 -15.89 -4.53
N LYS A 23 5.56 -15.14 -3.49
CA LYS A 23 4.52 -15.57 -2.52
C LYS A 23 3.18 -15.91 -3.20
N LEU A 24 2.78 -15.13 -4.19
CA LEU A 24 1.56 -15.36 -4.98
C LEU A 24 1.61 -16.67 -5.78
N ARG A 25 2.78 -17.07 -6.29
CA ARG A 25 2.97 -18.36 -6.95
C ARG A 25 2.97 -19.51 -5.94
N GLU A 26 3.77 -19.39 -4.87
CA GLU A 26 3.92 -20.46 -3.89
C GLU A 26 2.60 -20.82 -3.20
N ARG A 27 1.78 -19.84 -2.83
CA ARG A 27 0.51 -20.10 -2.14
C ARG A 27 -0.53 -20.90 -2.96
N ASN A 28 -0.29 -21.08 -4.27
CA ASN A 28 -1.15 -21.87 -5.15
C ASN A 28 -0.73 -23.35 -5.19
N ASP A 29 0.39 -23.72 -4.57
CA ASP A 29 0.73 -25.12 -4.36
C ASP A 29 -0.32 -25.78 -3.44
N ASN A 30 -0.73 -26.99 -3.82
CA ASN A 30 -1.71 -27.81 -3.11
C ASN A 30 -1.06 -28.76 -2.11
N SER A 31 0.27 -28.75 -1.96
CA SER A 31 0.96 -29.51 -0.93
C SER A 31 0.45 -29.15 0.47
N TYR A 32 0.34 -30.16 1.34
CA TYR A 32 -0.15 -29.97 2.71
C TYR A 32 0.66 -28.92 3.47
N SER A 33 1.99 -28.92 3.29
CA SER A 33 2.89 -27.93 3.87
C SER A 33 2.54 -26.49 3.48
N VAL A 34 2.13 -26.26 2.22
CA VAL A 34 1.74 -24.92 1.76
C VAL A 34 0.34 -24.55 2.24
N GLN A 35 -0.60 -25.49 2.24
CA GLN A 35 -1.96 -25.22 2.71
C GLN A 35 -1.99 -24.70 4.15
N VAL A 36 -1.14 -25.25 5.02
CA VAL A 36 -1.03 -24.82 6.43
C VAL A 36 -0.50 -23.38 6.57
N VAL A 37 0.42 -22.96 5.71
CA VAL A 37 1.05 -21.62 5.77
C VAL A 37 0.39 -20.59 4.85
N LYS A 38 -0.58 -21.00 4.02
CA LYS A 38 -1.27 -20.13 3.06
C LYS A 38 -1.87 -18.88 3.69
N PRO A 39 -2.57 -18.93 4.84
CA PRO A 39 -3.05 -17.72 5.51
C PRO A 39 -1.91 -16.76 5.88
N SER A 40 -0.77 -17.30 6.34
CA SER A 40 0.42 -16.52 6.68
C SER A 40 1.08 -15.88 5.45
N LEU A 41 1.11 -16.58 4.31
CA LEU A 41 1.54 -16.01 3.03
C LEU A 41 0.64 -14.84 2.63
N ASN A 42 -0.68 -14.99 2.80
CA ASN A 42 -1.68 -13.98 2.48
C ASN A 42 -1.56 -12.72 3.36
N ILE A 43 -1.38 -12.88 4.66
CA ILE A 43 -1.04 -11.80 5.59
C ILE A 43 0.26 -11.10 5.14
N SER A 44 1.30 -11.88 4.84
CA SER A 44 2.59 -11.34 4.44
C SER A 44 2.53 -10.55 3.14
N ILE A 45 1.68 -10.95 2.19
CA ILE A 45 1.44 -10.20 0.94
C ILE A 45 0.79 -8.85 1.22
N ILE A 46 -0.23 -8.77 2.08
CA ILE A 46 -0.88 -7.49 2.45
C ILE A 46 0.14 -6.52 3.05
N ILE A 47 0.93 -7.00 4.01
CA ILE A 47 1.97 -6.20 4.65
C ILE A 47 2.97 -5.72 3.60
N SER A 48 3.43 -6.62 2.74
CA SER A 48 4.38 -6.30 1.68
C SER A 48 3.82 -5.26 0.70
N CYS A 49 2.55 -5.34 0.31
CA CYS A 49 1.91 -4.37 -0.56
C CYS A 49 1.86 -2.97 0.09
N CYS A 50 1.49 -2.88 1.37
CA CYS A 50 1.51 -1.62 2.09
C CYS A 50 2.93 -1.02 2.14
N SER A 51 3.94 -1.85 2.46
CA SER A 51 5.33 -1.40 2.51
C SER A 51 5.85 -0.93 1.15
N VAL A 52 5.46 -1.56 0.05
CA VAL A 52 5.81 -1.08 -1.30
C VAL A 52 5.20 0.28 -1.56
N ILE A 53 3.92 0.50 -1.20
CA ILE A 53 3.27 1.81 -1.38
C ILE A 53 3.94 2.89 -0.53
N GLU A 54 4.16 2.63 0.76
CA GLU A 54 4.84 3.57 1.66
C GLU A 54 6.23 3.92 1.15
N GLY A 55 7.01 2.90 0.81
CA GLY A 55 8.35 3.03 0.28
C GLY A 55 8.40 3.83 -1.02
N TYR A 56 7.48 3.54 -1.93
CA TYR A 56 7.34 4.26 -3.19
C TYR A 56 7.00 5.74 -2.97
N LEU A 57 5.98 6.05 -2.17
CA LEU A 57 5.59 7.43 -1.87
C LEU A 57 6.71 8.18 -1.16
N PHE A 58 7.41 7.52 -0.24
CA PHE A 58 8.58 8.07 0.44
C PHE A 58 9.69 8.44 -0.53
N THR A 59 10.02 7.57 -1.49
CA THR A 59 10.98 7.87 -2.56
C THR A 59 10.53 9.09 -3.36
N VAL A 60 9.27 9.11 -3.83
CA VAL A 60 8.73 10.26 -4.60
C VAL A 60 8.85 11.58 -3.83
N ILE A 61 8.53 11.56 -2.53
CA ILE A 61 8.64 12.72 -1.65
C ILE A 61 10.09 13.20 -1.53
N LYS A 62 11.03 12.29 -1.24
CA LYS A 62 12.45 12.64 -1.09
C LYS A 62 13.02 13.24 -2.37
N ASP A 63 12.63 12.69 -3.51
CA ASP A 63 13.11 13.13 -4.80
C ASP A 63 12.60 14.54 -5.14
N HIS A 64 11.33 14.84 -4.84
CA HIS A 64 10.77 16.18 -4.98
C HIS A 64 11.52 17.20 -4.11
N LEU A 65 11.78 16.84 -2.86
CA LEU A 65 12.53 17.71 -1.95
C LEU A 65 13.97 17.94 -2.45
N PHE A 66 14.62 16.89 -2.96
CA PHE A 66 15.97 16.97 -3.51
C PHE A 66 16.04 17.88 -4.75
N ILE A 67 15.08 17.75 -5.67
CA ILE A 67 14.98 18.60 -6.86
C ILE A 67 14.71 20.06 -6.48
N ALA A 68 13.79 20.30 -5.55
CA ALA A 68 13.49 21.64 -5.05
C ALA A 68 14.74 22.28 -4.39
N GLY A 69 15.47 21.49 -3.61
CA GLY A 69 16.72 21.91 -2.99
C GLY A 69 17.81 22.31 -3.98
N HIS A 70 18.03 21.49 -5.00
CA HIS A 70 19.04 21.77 -6.03
C HIS A 70 18.72 22.98 -6.89
N LYS A 71 17.44 23.28 -7.14
CA LYS A 71 17.05 24.51 -7.84
C LYS A 71 17.36 25.77 -7.02
N ASN A 72 17.14 25.73 -5.70
CA ASN A 72 17.33 26.87 -4.81
C ASN A 72 18.80 27.10 -4.38
N ASN A 73 19.60 26.03 -4.26
CA ASN A 73 21.02 26.12 -3.86
C ASN A 73 21.94 26.79 -4.90
N LYS A 74 21.44 27.08 -6.11
CA LYS A 74 22.18 27.90 -7.08
C LYS A 74 22.21 29.38 -6.72
N GLU A 75 21.36 29.85 -5.80
CA GLU A 75 21.18 31.28 -5.54
C GLU A 75 21.39 31.73 -4.08
N ASN A 76 21.45 30.87 -3.05
CA ASN A 76 21.65 31.32 -1.65
C ASN A 76 22.25 30.27 -0.69
N ASP A 77 22.93 30.77 0.36
CA ASP A 77 23.61 30.09 1.49
C ASP A 77 22.71 29.31 2.48
N ASN A 78 21.44 29.07 2.12
CA ASN A 78 20.41 28.54 3.04
C ASN A 78 20.33 27.00 3.11
N THR A 79 21.40 26.30 2.69
CA THR A 79 21.47 24.83 2.63
C THR A 79 21.10 24.17 3.96
N GLN A 80 21.51 24.76 5.08
CA GLN A 80 21.22 24.22 6.43
C GLN A 80 19.72 24.24 6.79
N LEU A 81 18.96 25.23 6.31
CA LEU A 81 17.52 25.31 6.58
C LEU A 81 16.77 24.22 5.81
N LEU A 82 17.15 24.02 4.55
CA LEU A 82 16.60 22.95 3.73
C LEU A 82 16.93 21.57 4.33
N ASP A 83 18.17 21.34 4.75
CA ASP A 83 18.57 20.08 5.37
C ASP A 83 17.79 19.77 6.65
N ARG A 84 17.47 20.79 7.46
CA ARG A 84 16.59 20.63 8.63
C ARG A 84 15.15 20.28 8.26
N VAL A 85 14.61 20.92 7.23
CA VAL A 85 13.27 20.60 6.71
C VAL A 85 13.22 19.18 6.13
N LEU A 86 14.28 18.75 5.43
CA LEU A 86 14.42 17.39 4.93
C LEU A 86 14.45 16.36 6.07
N LEU A 87 15.19 16.66 7.14
CA LEU A 87 15.29 15.78 8.31
C LEU A 87 13.94 15.66 9.01
N ASP A 88 13.27 16.78 9.28
CA ASP A 88 11.95 16.83 9.93
C ASP A 88 10.89 16.04 9.15
N TYR A 89 10.78 16.24 7.82
CA TYR A 89 9.86 15.45 7.02
C TYR A 89 10.23 13.97 6.94
N SER A 90 11.53 13.64 6.97
CA SER A 90 11.97 12.24 6.99
C SER A 90 11.53 11.53 8.28
N GLU A 91 11.76 12.15 9.44
CA GLU A 91 11.32 11.63 10.75
C GLU A 91 9.80 11.49 10.86
N GLN A 92 9.06 12.45 10.28
CA GLN A 92 7.60 12.39 10.23
C GLN A 92 7.08 11.26 9.34
N LEU A 93 7.76 10.96 8.23
CA LEU A 93 7.38 9.88 7.32
C LEU A 93 7.63 8.50 7.92
N GLU A 94 8.70 8.32 8.69
CA GLU A 94 9.00 7.05 9.38
C GLU A 94 7.87 6.61 10.33
N ASN A 95 7.18 7.58 10.93
CA ASN A 95 6.10 7.33 11.91
C ASN A 95 4.70 7.65 11.35
N ALA A 96 4.58 7.92 10.05
CA ALA A 96 3.34 8.39 9.45
C ALA A 96 2.30 7.27 9.32
N THR A 97 1.06 7.57 9.75
CA THR A 97 -0.11 6.81 9.31
C THR A 97 -0.40 7.08 7.84
N TRP A 98 -1.20 6.23 7.17
CA TRP A 98 -1.63 6.46 5.79
C TRP A 98 -2.17 7.88 5.55
N GLY A 99 -3.03 8.37 6.44
CA GLY A 99 -3.57 9.73 6.34
C GLY A 99 -2.51 10.82 6.48
N ARG A 100 -1.44 10.57 7.26
CA ARG A 100 -0.30 11.49 7.38
C ARG A 100 0.57 11.46 6.12
N TYR A 101 0.82 10.28 5.54
CA TYR A 101 1.52 10.12 4.27
C TYR A 101 0.87 10.95 3.16
N LEU A 102 -0.46 10.86 3.01
CA LEU A 102 -1.20 11.62 2.00
C LEU A 102 -1.03 13.14 2.17
N LYS A 103 -1.08 13.64 3.41
CA LYS A 103 -0.90 15.06 3.71
C LYS A 103 0.52 15.53 3.43
N ILE A 104 1.53 14.77 3.85
CA ILE A 104 2.94 15.12 3.60
C ILE A 104 3.21 15.12 2.09
N PHE A 105 2.71 14.12 1.38
CA PHE A 105 2.81 14.04 -0.07
C PHE A 105 2.20 15.27 -0.75
N GLU A 106 0.99 15.67 -0.39
CA GLU A 106 0.32 16.85 -0.96
C GLU A 106 1.07 18.15 -0.63
N THR A 107 1.54 18.30 0.61
CA THR A 107 2.34 19.47 1.03
C THR A 107 3.62 19.63 0.21
N ILE A 108 4.31 18.52 -0.07
CA ILE A 108 5.63 18.56 -0.71
C ILE A 108 5.52 18.61 -2.24
N THR A 109 4.62 17.83 -2.80
CA THR A 109 4.50 17.69 -4.26
C THR A 109 3.52 18.68 -4.86
N GLY A 110 2.59 19.23 -4.06
CA GLY A 110 1.46 20.03 -4.52
C GLY A 110 0.32 19.21 -5.13
N TYR A 111 0.45 17.89 -5.22
CA TYR A 111 -0.56 17.01 -5.81
C TYR A 111 -1.35 16.25 -4.76
N SER A 112 -2.66 16.20 -4.93
CA SER A 112 -3.57 15.46 -4.06
C SER A 112 -3.82 14.05 -4.62
N ILE A 113 -3.25 13.03 -3.97
CA ILE A 113 -3.42 11.60 -4.36
C ILE A 113 -4.91 11.23 -4.47
N SER A 114 -5.74 11.68 -3.55
CA SER A 114 -7.18 11.37 -3.54
C SER A 114 -7.95 11.99 -4.71
N LYS A 115 -7.39 13.03 -5.35
CA LYS A 115 -7.98 13.67 -6.55
C LYS A 115 -7.37 13.16 -7.86
N GLY A 116 -6.14 12.63 -7.81
CA GLY A 116 -5.40 12.17 -8.98
C GLY A 116 -5.60 10.69 -9.32
N ILE A 117 -6.20 9.90 -8.43
CA ILE A 117 -6.35 8.44 -8.56
C ILE A 117 -7.82 8.05 -8.67
N GLU A 118 -8.11 6.99 -9.42
CA GLU A 118 -9.44 6.40 -9.52
C GLU A 118 -9.99 6.05 -8.12
N SER A 119 -11.23 6.46 -7.84
CA SER A 119 -11.83 6.33 -6.50
C SER A 119 -11.85 4.89 -5.98
N ASN A 120 -12.02 3.90 -6.86
CA ASN A 120 -12.01 2.48 -6.51
C ASN A 120 -10.63 2.00 -6.02
N ILE A 121 -9.53 2.49 -6.60
CA ILE A 121 -8.15 2.16 -6.27
C ILE A 121 -7.78 2.82 -4.96
N PHE A 122 -8.09 4.11 -4.83
CA PHE A 122 -7.86 4.84 -3.60
C PHE A 122 -8.62 4.19 -2.42
N LYS A 123 -9.89 3.81 -2.61
CA LYS A 123 -10.68 3.08 -1.60
C LYS A 123 -10.03 1.73 -1.27
N ALA A 124 -9.58 0.97 -2.26
CA ALA A 124 -8.92 -0.32 -2.06
C ALA A 124 -7.66 -0.19 -1.19
N VAL A 125 -6.78 0.74 -1.55
CA VAL A 125 -5.53 0.99 -0.82
C VAL A 125 -5.83 1.44 0.61
N ALA A 126 -6.78 2.35 0.81
CA ALA A 126 -7.17 2.78 2.15
C ALA A 126 -7.68 1.61 3.02
N ILE A 127 -8.50 0.70 2.46
CA ILE A 127 -8.92 -0.53 3.14
C ILE A 127 -7.72 -1.46 3.42
N MET A 128 -6.79 -1.60 2.48
CA MET A 128 -5.60 -2.43 2.65
C MET A 128 -4.73 -1.95 3.82
N PHE A 129 -4.51 -0.64 3.96
CA PHE A 129 -3.79 -0.07 5.11
C PHE A 129 -4.54 -0.29 6.43
N GLN A 130 -5.86 -0.16 6.44
CA GLN A 130 -6.67 -0.50 7.62
C GLN A 130 -6.49 -1.98 7.98
N TYR A 131 -6.49 -2.85 6.97
CA TYR A 131 -6.34 -4.29 7.17
C TYR A 131 -4.95 -4.64 7.71
N ARG A 132 -3.88 -4.08 7.12
CA ARG A 132 -2.52 -4.23 7.65
C ARG A 132 -2.41 -3.81 9.10
N ASN A 133 -3.05 -2.72 9.50
CA ASN A 133 -3.02 -2.27 10.89
C ASN A 133 -3.71 -3.27 11.82
N GLN A 134 -4.84 -3.86 11.41
CA GLN A 134 -5.48 -4.87 12.25
C GLN A 134 -4.61 -6.13 12.40
N LEU A 135 -4.00 -6.59 11.31
CA LEU A 135 -3.12 -7.75 11.30
C LEU A 135 -1.84 -7.52 12.13
N ALA A 136 -1.18 -6.37 11.95
CA ALA A 136 0.09 -6.08 12.61
C ALA A 136 -0.03 -5.94 14.14
N HIS A 137 -1.21 -5.52 14.62
CA HIS A 137 -1.49 -5.41 16.06
C HIS A 137 -2.10 -6.68 16.66
N GLY A 138 -2.25 -7.76 15.87
CA GLY A 138 -2.87 -8.99 16.34
C GLY A 138 -4.32 -8.81 16.80
N ASN A 139 -5.04 -7.83 16.23
CA ASN A 139 -6.43 -7.63 16.59
C ASN A 139 -7.25 -8.81 16.09
N GLU A 140 -7.96 -9.46 17.02
CA GLU A 140 -8.90 -10.53 16.71
C GLU A 140 -10.15 -9.99 16.00
N ILE A 141 -10.81 -10.85 15.23
CA ILE A 141 -12.10 -10.54 14.61
C ILE A 141 -13.18 -10.91 15.63
N GLU A 142 -13.70 -9.93 16.35
CA GLU A 142 -14.80 -10.18 17.29
C GLU A 142 -16.15 -10.06 16.56
N ILE A 143 -17.07 -10.98 16.86
CA ILE A 143 -18.43 -11.00 16.32
C ILE A 143 -19.37 -10.72 17.49
N THR A 144 -20.18 -9.67 17.39
CA THR A 144 -21.19 -9.37 18.42
C THR A 144 -22.58 -9.77 17.94
N PHE A 145 -23.27 -10.49 18.81
CA PHE A 145 -24.67 -10.89 18.64
C PHE A 145 -25.58 -9.80 19.20
N ILE A 146 -26.47 -9.26 18.37
CA ILE A 146 -27.53 -8.36 18.84
C ILE A 146 -28.86 -9.12 18.71
N GLU A 147 -29.32 -9.69 19.82
CA GLU A 147 -30.67 -10.25 19.92
C GLU A 147 -31.71 -9.14 20.10
N ASN A 148 -32.33 -8.72 19.00
CA ASN A 148 -33.46 -7.77 19.02
C ASN A 148 -34.79 -8.48 18.76
N GLY A 149 -35.14 -9.49 19.57
CA GLY A 149 -36.48 -10.11 19.56
C GLY A 149 -36.92 -10.78 18.25
N GLY A 150 -35.97 -11.11 17.36
CA GLY A 150 -36.14 -11.77 16.05
C GLY A 150 -34.80 -12.42 15.62
N PRO A 151 -34.66 -12.93 14.37
CA PRO A 151 -33.37 -13.46 13.90
C PRO A 151 -32.29 -12.41 14.10
N GLY A 152 -31.31 -12.72 14.95
CA GLY A 152 -30.34 -11.75 15.48
C GLY A 152 -29.59 -11.04 14.36
N GLU A 153 -29.43 -9.72 14.49
CA GLU A 153 -28.62 -8.95 13.54
C GLU A 153 -27.15 -9.12 13.95
N ILE A 154 -26.38 -9.83 13.14
CA ILE A 154 -24.95 -10.03 13.40
C ILE A 154 -24.19 -8.81 12.89
N LYS A 155 -23.54 -8.08 13.81
CA LYS A 155 -22.64 -6.99 13.46
C LYS A 155 -21.21 -7.38 13.84
N PRO A 156 -20.30 -7.51 12.86
CA PRO A 156 -18.87 -7.56 13.17
C PRO A 156 -18.51 -6.36 14.03
N THR A 157 -17.71 -6.53 15.08
CA THR A 157 -17.22 -5.37 15.84
C THR A 157 -16.41 -4.44 14.94
N SER A 158 -16.34 -3.18 15.36
CA SER A 158 -16.07 -2.02 14.50
C SER A 158 -14.75 -2.06 13.70
N LYS A 159 -13.74 -2.83 14.13
CA LYS A 159 -12.38 -2.79 13.57
C LYS A 159 -12.27 -3.47 12.19
N TYR A 160 -12.88 -4.64 12.01
CA TYR A 160 -12.84 -5.38 10.73
C TYR A 160 -14.06 -5.14 9.84
N PHE A 161 -15.12 -4.53 10.38
CA PHE A 161 -16.37 -4.28 9.65
C PHE A 161 -16.14 -3.62 8.27
N LYS A 162 -15.29 -2.59 8.19
CA LYS A 162 -15.01 -1.90 6.93
C LYS A 162 -14.30 -2.79 5.90
N ILE A 163 -13.45 -3.71 6.37
CA ILE A 163 -12.69 -4.63 5.52
C ILE A 163 -13.62 -5.71 4.98
N LEU A 164 -14.43 -6.32 5.85
CA LEU A 164 -15.45 -7.32 5.49
C LEU A 164 -16.46 -6.75 4.50
N LYS A 165 -17.07 -5.61 4.85
CA LYS A 165 -18.05 -4.92 4.00
C LYS A 165 -17.47 -4.60 2.63
N TYR A 166 -16.21 -4.16 2.58
CA TYR A 166 -15.53 -3.91 1.30
C TYR A 166 -15.35 -5.19 0.48
N GLY A 167 -14.94 -6.30 1.12
CA GLY A 167 -14.82 -7.60 0.48
C GLY A 167 -16.15 -8.11 -0.08
N GLU A 168 -17.24 -7.96 0.65
CA GLU A 168 -18.60 -8.30 0.21
C GLU A 168 -19.08 -7.41 -0.95
N GLU A 169 -18.91 -6.08 -0.84
CA GLU A 169 -19.24 -5.11 -1.91
C GLU A 169 -18.53 -5.46 -3.22
N LYS A 170 -17.30 -5.99 -3.14
CA LYS A 170 -16.49 -6.41 -4.29
C LYS A 170 -16.68 -7.87 -4.68
N LYS A 171 -17.52 -8.63 -3.96
CA LYS A 171 -17.75 -10.07 -4.17
C LYS A 171 -16.45 -10.89 -4.10
N LEU A 172 -15.53 -10.49 -3.21
CA LEU A 172 -14.23 -11.13 -2.97
C LEU A 172 -14.27 -12.02 -1.73
N ILE A 173 -15.24 -11.78 -0.85
CA ILE A 173 -15.49 -12.53 0.37
C ILE A 173 -16.96 -12.91 0.36
N LYS A 174 -17.26 -14.15 0.73
CA LYS A 174 -18.61 -14.58 1.07
C LYS A 174 -18.69 -14.62 2.58
N VAL A 175 -19.57 -13.80 3.15
CA VAL A 175 -19.87 -13.83 4.57
C VAL A 175 -21.15 -14.62 4.76
N ASP A 176 -21.05 -15.75 5.46
CA ASP A 176 -22.20 -16.51 5.92
C ASP A 176 -22.45 -16.13 7.37
N TYR A 177 -23.33 -15.15 7.55
CA TYR A 177 -23.71 -14.67 8.87
C TYR A 177 -24.42 -15.76 9.67
N ASP A 178 -25.27 -16.57 9.03
CA ASP A 178 -26.06 -17.61 9.69
C ASP A 178 -25.17 -18.73 10.28
N ASN A 179 -24.10 -19.10 9.56
CA ASN A 179 -23.17 -20.15 9.99
C ASN A 179 -21.86 -19.61 10.58
N HIS A 180 -21.75 -18.30 10.82
CA HIS A 180 -20.54 -17.66 11.36
C HIS A 180 -19.28 -17.96 10.56
N ASN A 181 -19.43 -18.15 9.25
CA ASN A 181 -18.36 -18.63 8.40
C ASN A 181 -17.99 -17.54 7.40
N PHE A 182 -16.77 -17.04 7.52
CA PHE A 182 -16.17 -16.16 6.54
C PHE A 182 -14.66 -16.39 6.53
N ASP A 183 -14.08 -16.20 5.36
CA ASP A 183 -12.63 -16.21 5.19
C ASP A 183 -12.21 -14.87 4.59
N ILE A 184 -11.44 -14.08 5.35
CA ILE A 184 -10.88 -12.81 4.89
C ILE A 184 -9.47 -12.96 4.33
N LEU A 185 -8.87 -14.15 4.42
CA LEU A 185 -7.55 -14.46 3.90
C LEU A 185 -7.64 -15.30 2.63
N THR A 186 -8.70 -15.13 1.83
CA THR A 186 -8.84 -15.81 0.54
C THR A 186 -7.83 -15.29 -0.48
N ASN A 187 -7.34 -16.16 -1.36
CA ASN A 187 -6.42 -15.76 -2.43
C ASN A 187 -7.01 -14.63 -3.28
N GLN A 188 -8.29 -14.71 -3.62
CA GLN A 188 -9.00 -13.72 -4.42
C GLN A 188 -8.97 -12.32 -3.80
N PHE A 189 -9.18 -12.21 -2.48
CA PHE A 189 -9.17 -10.91 -1.81
C PHE A 189 -7.76 -10.31 -1.77
N ILE A 190 -6.75 -11.16 -1.58
CA ILE A 190 -5.34 -10.72 -1.59
C ILE A 190 -4.86 -10.36 -3.01
N ASP A 191 -5.25 -11.13 -4.03
CA ASP A 191 -4.93 -10.83 -5.44
C ASP A 191 -5.48 -9.46 -5.82
N HIS A 192 -6.71 -9.15 -5.40
CA HIS A 192 -7.31 -7.85 -5.61
C HIS A 192 -6.48 -6.72 -5.01
N PHE A 193 -5.97 -6.86 -3.79
CA PHE A 193 -5.11 -5.85 -3.18
C PHE A 193 -3.76 -5.71 -3.89
N TYR A 194 -3.17 -6.82 -4.35
CA TYR A 194 -1.94 -6.77 -5.14
C TYR A 194 -2.15 -6.01 -6.46
N GLU A 195 -3.22 -6.30 -7.19
CA GLU A 195 -3.55 -5.58 -8.43
C GLU A 195 -3.79 -4.09 -8.17
N LYS A 196 -4.51 -3.75 -7.09
CA LYS A 196 -4.75 -2.36 -6.70
C LYS A 196 -3.49 -1.64 -6.25
N THR A 197 -2.50 -2.35 -5.71
CA THR A 197 -1.17 -1.79 -5.39
C THR A 197 -0.43 -1.39 -6.66
N LYS A 198 -0.39 -2.26 -7.68
CA LYS A 198 0.24 -1.93 -8.97
C LYS A 198 -0.44 -0.74 -9.65
N GLN A 199 -1.78 -0.75 -9.71
CA GLN A 199 -2.54 0.34 -10.32
C GLN A 199 -2.32 1.66 -9.60
N PHE A 200 -2.31 1.65 -8.26
CA PHE A 200 -2.02 2.85 -7.46
C PHE A 200 -0.65 3.46 -7.80
N ILE A 201 0.39 2.63 -7.88
CA ILE A 201 1.74 3.10 -8.21
C ILE A 201 1.78 3.72 -9.63
N ILE A 202 1.10 3.10 -10.60
CA ILE A 202 0.98 3.63 -11.95
C ILE A 202 0.35 5.01 -11.94
N GLU A 203 -0.84 5.13 -11.33
CA GLU A 203 -1.61 6.38 -11.35
C GLU A 203 -0.87 7.49 -10.59
N VAL A 204 -0.23 7.20 -9.45
CA VAL A 204 0.61 8.21 -8.76
C VAL A 204 1.73 8.71 -9.68
N ASN A 205 2.42 7.83 -10.40
CA ASN A 205 3.48 8.26 -11.31
C ASN A 205 2.95 9.09 -12.48
N GLU A 206 1.77 8.74 -12.99
CA GLU A 206 1.10 9.45 -14.08
C GLU A 206 0.63 10.86 -13.67
N MET A 207 0.46 11.13 -12.38
CA MET A 207 0.17 12.48 -11.87
C MET A 207 1.31 13.48 -12.14
N PHE A 208 2.55 12.99 -12.35
CA PHE A 208 3.70 13.85 -12.57
C PHE A 208 3.97 14.10 -14.06
N PRO A 209 4.58 15.24 -14.44
CA PRO A 209 5.11 15.48 -15.78
C PRO A 209 6.15 14.43 -16.20
N PRO A 210 6.26 14.07 -17.50
CA PRO A 210 7.19 13.05 -17.99
C PRO A 210 8.65 13.26 -17.58
N GLU A 211 9.08 14.52 -17.45
CA GLU A 211 10.44 14.90 -17.08
C GLU A 211 10.78 14.51 -15.64
N LEU A 212 9.77 14.42 -14.77
CA LEU A 212 9.93 13.94 -13.40
C LEU A 212 9.78 12.41 -13.32
N ARG A 213 8.96 11.79 -14.19
CA ARG A 213 8.74 10.33 -14.17
C ARG A 213 10.02 9.51 -14.33
N SER A 214 10.94 9.93 -15.21
CA SER A 214 12.18 9.19 -15.50
C SER A 214 13.19 9.19 -14.35
N ILE A 215 13.15 10.23 -13.50
CA ILE A 215 14.01 10.38 -12.32
C ILE A 215 13.46 9.57 -11.14
N LEU A 216 12.11 9.51 -11.04
CA LEU A 216 11.43 9.03 -9.85
C LEU A 216 11.28 7.49 -9.78
N THR A 217 11.22 6.76 -10.91
CA THR A 217 10.57 5.42 -10.86
C THR A 217 10.98 4.36 -11.92
N ALA A 218 11.99 4.60 -12.76
CA ALA A 218 12.24 3.78 -13.96
C ALA A 218 12.25 2.24 -13.74
N ASP A 219 12.85 1.75 -12.65
CA ASP A 219 12.99 0.31 -12.39
C ASP A 219 11.70 -0.37 -11.87
N LEU A 220 10.81 0.40 -11.23
CA LEU A 220 9.55 -0.10 -10.68
C LEU A 220 8.52 -0.32 -11.79
N PHE A 221 8.50 0.58 -12.78
CA PHE A 221 7.61 0.51 -13.93
C PHE A 221 7.94 -0.63 -14.89
N ALA A 222 9.21 -1.01 -14.99
CA ALA A 222 9.62 -2.16 -15.78
C ALA A 222 8.89 -3.43 -15.33
N ILE A 223 8.81 -3.69 -14.01
CA ILE A 223 8.06 -4.83 -13.44
C ILE A 223 6.56 -4.71 -13.70
N ILE A 224 5.96 -3.56 -13.40
CA ILE A 224 4.51 -3.41 -13.48
C ILE A 224 4.02 -3.60 -14.93
N ASN A 225 4.81 -3.13 -15.89
CA ASN A 225 4.51 -3.23 -17.31
C ASN A 225 4.96 -4.55 -17.95
N ASP A 226 5.74 -5.37 -17.25
CA ASP A 226 6.16 -6.67 -17.77
C ASP A 226 4.98 -7.64 -17.79
N LYS A 227 4.19 -7.57 -18.86
CA LYS A 227 3.10 -8.48 -19.21
C LYS A 227 3.59 -9.88 -19.63
N LYS A 228 4.89 -10.18 -19.54
CA LYS A 228 5.49 -11.32 -20.25
C LYS A 228 5.61 -12.64 -19.49
N HIS A 229 5.31 -12.70 -18.20
CA HIS A 229 5.43 -13.95 -17.43
C HIS A 229 4.28 -14.19 -16.43
N LEU A 230 3.03 -14.15 -16.93
CA LEU A 230 1.89 -14.85 -16.34
C LEU A 230 1.41 -15.92 -17.32
#